data_AF-B8FH51-F1
#
_entry.id   AF-B8FH51-F1
#
_cell.length_a   1.000
_cell.length_b   1.000
_cell.length_c   1.000
_cell.angle_alpha   90.00
_cell.angle_beta   90.00
_cell.angle_gamma   90.00
#
_symmetry.space_group_name_H-M   'P 1'
#
loop_
_entity.id
_entity.type
_entity.pdbx_description
1 polymer ?
#
loop_
_entity_poly.entity_id
_entity_poly.type
_entity_poly.pdbx_seq_one_letter_code
_entity_poly.pdbx_strand_id
1 'polypeptide(L)'
;MGWKRSCPKIACFVWAVVQVLGLASPALAAQSDDWSILETQYTRIQYLSREDLRRFNASIDYGPGRWSAKRVLQAKPSTSMEDGLANKVDALFERVQEILDMHPQMGKVRILLLHDKKHLAAEYHRLFKAPCHIRSWYLHIGSTIYINCKDVRVGILAHEMGHAVSEHFLVFSPPRVSAEVWSVYVEAHLFDD
;
A
#
# COMPACT_ATOMS: atom_id res chain seq x y z
N MET A 1 47.15 -39.89 -37.29
CA MET A 1 47.57 -40.37 -35.95
C MET A 1 48.96 -39.83 -35.68
N GLY A 2 49.17 -39.06 -34.60
CA GLY A 2 50.48 -38.49 -34.29
C GLY A 2 50.40 -37.36 -33.27
N TRP A 3 50.06 -37.71 -32.02
CA TRP A 3 50.04 -36.80 -30.88
C TRP A 3 51.49 -36.59 -30.41
N LYS A 4 52.02 -35.36 -30.47
CA LYS A 4 53.28 -35.00 -29.79
C LYS A 4 52.98 -34.06 -28.63
N ARG A 5 53.31 -34.54 -27.43
CA ARG A 5 53.35 -33.80 -26.17
C ARG A 5 54.60 -32.92 -26.13
N SER A 6 54.49 -31.74 -25.54
CA SER A 6 55.59 -31.12 -24.78
C SER A 6 55.07 -29.99 -23.90
N CYS A 7 55.13 -30.20 -22.59
CA CYS A 7 55.33 -29.12 -21.61
C CYS A 7 56.83 -28.80 -21.59
N PRO A 8 57.21 -27.55 -21.27
CA PRO A 8 57.92 -27.39 -19.98
C PRO A 8 57.69 -26.05 -19.24
N LYS A 9 57.84 -26.18 -17.91
CA LYS A 9 58.53 -25.27 -16.95
C LYS A 9 57.90 -23.93 -16.54
N ILE A 10 57.21 -24.01 -15.41
CA ILE A 10 57.43 -23.28 -14.14
C ILE A 10 58.39 -22.07 -14.23
N ALA A 11 57.84 -20.88 -13.96
CA ALA A 11 58.50 -19.72 -13.34
C ALA A 11 57.42 -19.07 -12.43
N CYS A 12 57.48 -19.24 -11.11
CA CYS A 12 58.18 -18.42 -10.11
C CYS A 12 57.71 -16.95 -10.03
N PHE A 13 57.28 -16.58 -8.83
CA PHE A 13 56.95 -15.24 -8.31
C PHE A 13 55.72 -14.53 -8.86
N VAL A 14 54.66 -14.44 -8.04
CA VAL A 14 54.17 -13.14 -7.51
C VAL A 14 53.51 -13.37 -6.15
N TRP A 15 53.93 -12.54 -5.20
CA TRP A 15 53.45 -12.37 -3.85
C TRP A 15 52.00 -11.84 -3.85
N ALA A 16 51.06 -12.50 -3.18
CA ALA A 16 49.78 -11.88 -2.86
C ALA A 16 49.33 -12.34 -1.47
N VAL A 17 49.59 -11.47 -0.49
CA VAL A 17 48.98 -11.50 0.83
C VAL A 17 47.47 -11.47 0.65
N VAL A 18 46.78 -12.56 0.98
CA VAL A 18 45.32 -12.58 1.10
C VAL A 18 44.98 -11.83 2.39
N GLN A 19 44.80 -10.52 2.28
CA GLN A 19 44.04 -9.80 3.28
C GLN A 19 42.57 -10.23 3.13
N VAL A 20 42.12 -11.06 4.07
CA VAL A 20 40.70 -11.28 4.30
C VAL A 20 40.14 -9.96 4.83
N LEU A 21 39.77 -9.07 3.91
CA LEU A 21 38.84 -7.99 4.20
C LEU A 21 37.50 -8.66 4.51
N GLY A 22 37.25 -8.85 5.80
CA GLY A 22 35.91 -9.08 6.31
C GLY A 22 35.04 -7.91 5.87
N LEU A 23 34.38 -8.05 4.73
CA LEU A 23 33.18 -7.31 4.43
C LEU A 23 32.15 -7.79 5.44
N ALA A 24 32.16 -7.15 6.61
CA ALA A 24 30.97 -7.06 7.43
C ALA A 24 29.93 -6.39 6.52
N SER A 25 29.16 -7.21 5.82
CA SER A 25 27.88 -6.77 5.28
C SER A 25 27.18 -6.09 6.45
N PRO A 26 26.81 -4.80 6.35
CA PRO A 26 25.82 -4.29 7.25
C PRO A 26 24.57 -5.11 6.92
N ALA A 27 24.33 -6.15 7.73
CA ALA A 27 23.01 -6.69 7.87
C ALA A 27 22.18 -5.46 8.21
N LEU A 28 21.36 -5.01 7.24
CA LEU A 28 20.25 -4.12 7.54
C LEU A 28 19.57 -4.80 8.72
N ALA A 29 19.71 -4.22 9.90
CA ALA A 29 19.00 -4.67 11.06
C ALA A 29 17.54 -4.72 10.61
N ALA A 30 16.99 -5.93 10.55
CA ALA A 30 15.56 -6.11 10.35
C ALA A 30 14.92 -5.49 11.58
N GLN A 31 14.57 -4.21 11.47
CA GLN A 31 13.78 -3.52 12.45
C GLN A 31 12.50 -4.36 12.59
N SER A 32 12.31 -4.97 13.76
CA SER A 32 11.01 -5.56 14.08
C SER A 32 10.05 -4.39 14.22
N ASP A 33 9.49 -4.04 13.07
CA ASP A 33 8.58 -2.94 12.90
C ASP A 33 7.28 -3.29 13.63
N ASP A 34 7.17 -2.88 14.89
CA ASP A 34 5.95 -3.06 15.70
C ASP A 34 4.85 -2.16 15.12
N TRP A 35 4.07 -2.75 14.21
CA TRP A 35 2.94 -2.09 13.58
C TRP A 35 1.87 -1.74 14.62
N SER A 36 1.54 -0.45 14.70
CA SER A 36 0.36 0.02 15.41
C SER A 36 -0.88 -0.14 14.54
N ILE A 37 -2.03 -0.37 15.17
CA ILE A 37 -3.30 -0.63 14.49
C ILE A 37 -4.34 0.39 14.95
N LEU A 38 -4.98 1.07 13.99
CA LEU A 38 -6.21 1.83 14.19
C LEU A 38 -7.36 1.05 13.53
N GLU A 39 -8.31 0.60 14.34
CA GLU A 39 -9.51 -0.06 13.84
C GLU A 39 -10.62 0.95 13.55
N THR A 40 -11.34 0.72 12.45
CA THR A 40 -12.54 1.48 12.03
C THR A 40 -13.70 0.51 11.84
N GLN A 41 -14.87 0.95 11.36
CA GLN A 41 -15.98 0.06 11.02
C GLN A 41 -15.59 -0.89 9.89
N TYR A 42 -15.00 -0.37 8.80
CA TYR A 42 -14.74 -1.13 7.57
C TYR A 42 -13.27 -1.54 7.39
N THR A 43 -12.35 -0.91 8.11
CA THR A 43 -10.91 -1.06 7.85
C THR A 43 -10.05 -1.24 9.09
N ARG A 44 -8.86 -1.80 8.90
CA ARG A 44 -7.75 -1.84 9.87
C ARG A 44 -6.55 -1.10 9.29
N ILE A 45 -6.25 0.06 9.82
CA ILE A 45 -5.14 0.91 9.37
C ILE A 45 -3.89 0.53 10.18
N GLN A 46 -2.87 0.02 9.50
CA GLN A 46 -1.60 -0.35 10.08
C GLN A 46 -0.55 0.71 9.75
N TYR A 47 0.19 1.17 10.76
CA TYR A 47 1.22 2.20 10.61
C TYR A 47 2.39 1.97 11.57
N LEU A 48 3.58 2.44 11.17
CA LEU A 48 4.81 2.36 11.98
C LEU A 48 5.05 3.58 12.85
N SER A 49 4.65 4.76 12.37
CA SER A 49 4.84 6.01 13.08
C SER A 49 3.56 6.84 13.14
N ARG A 50 3.37 7.56 14.24
CA ARG A 50 2.26 8.52 14.37
C ARG A 50 2.35 9.66 13.36
N GLU A 51 3.55 9.93 12.85
CA GLU A 51 3.78 10.89 11.77
C GLU A 51 3.19 10.41 10.43
N ASP A 52 3.33 9.12 10.10
CA ASP A 52 2.71 8.54 8.90
C ASP A 52 1.18 8.60 9.00
N LEU A 53 0.63 8.31 10.19
CA LEU A 53 -0.80 8.42 10.45
C LEU A 53 -1.30 9.87 10.31
N ARG A 54 -0.52 10.85 10.82
CA ARG A 54 -0.82 12.28 10.67
C ARG A 54 -0.84 12.72 9.22
N ARG A 55 0.15 12.31 8.43
CA ARG A 55 0.22 12.61 6.99
C ARG A 55 -0.95 12.01 6.24
N PHE A 56 -1.29 10.77 6.56
CA PHE A 56 -2.45 10.10 5.99
C PHE A 56 -3.77 10.83 6.33
N ASN A 57 -3.93 11.27 7.58
CA ASN A 57 -5.09 12.07 7.96
C ASN A 57 -5.17 13.42 7.23
N ALA A 58 -4.03 14.06 6.99
CA ALA A 58 -3.95 15.32 6.25
C ALA A 58 -4.20 15.15 4.75
N SER A 59 -3.87 14.00 4.16
CA SER A 59 -4.07 13.73 2.74
C SER A 59 -5.49 13.27 2.39
N ILE A 60 -6.22 12.75 3.38
CA ILE A 60 -7.67 12.55 3.32
C ILE A 60 -8.35 13.85 3.76
N ASP A 61 -8.22 14.87 2.91
CA ASP A 61 -8.95 16.11 3.02
C ASP A 61 -10.12 16.13 2.03
N TYR A 62 -11.31 16.33 2.58
CA TYR A 62 -12.54 16.40 1.82
C TYR A 62 -12.85 17.81 1.32
N GLY A 63 -12.11 18.83 1.79
CA GLY A 63 -12.26 20.23 1.38
C GLY A 63 -13.62 20.83 1.73
N PRO A 64 -13.69 22.08 2.21
CA PRO A 64 -14.97 22.78 2.30
C PRO A 64 -15.54 22.96 0.88
N GLY A 65 -16.65 22.27 0.58
CA GLY A 65 -17.39 22.41 -0.68
C GLY A 65 -17.25 21.27 -1.71
N ARG A 66 -16.39 20.27 -1.49
CA ARG A 66 -16.36 19.07 -2.37
C ARG A 66 -17.21 17.91 -1.83
N TRP A 67 -17.67 18.02 -0.59
CA TRP A 67 -18.49 17.02 0.07
C TRP A 67 -19.78 17.70 0.55
N SER A 68 -20.93 17.13 0.23
CA SER A 68 -22.23 17.68 0.64
C SER A 68 -22.30 17.92 2.15
N ALA A 69 -22.81 19.09 2.55
CA ALA A 69 -22.93 19.51 3.96
C ALA A 69 -23.69 18.49 4.82
N LYS A 70 -24.58 17.70 4.21
CA LYS A 70 -25.35 16.63 4.85
C LYS A 70 -24.47 15.53 5.47
N ARG A 71 -23.35 15.17 4.83
CA ARG A 71 -22.45 14.13 5.34
C ARG A 71 -21.41 14.68 6.32
N VAL A 72 -20.99 15.95 6.19
CA VAL A 72 -20.18 16.63 7.22
C VAL A 72 -20.93 16.67 8.56
N LEU A 73 -22.25 16.84 8.52
CA LEU A 73 -23.13 16.81 9.70
C LEU A 73 -23.39 15.40 10.27
N GLN A 74 -23.14 14.35 9.50
CA GLN A 74 -23.26 12.95 9.96
C GLN A 74 -21.98 12.40 10.58
N ALA A 75 -20.85 13.12 10.42
CA ALA A 75 -19.59 12.74 11.05
C ALA A 75 -19.75 12.77 12.58
N LYS A 76 -19.47 11.63 13.24
CA LYS A 76 -19.52 11.53 14.70
C LYS A 76 -18.53 12.52 15.31
N PRO A 77 -18.89 13.21 16.42
CA PRO A 77 -17.95 14.09 17.11
C PRO A 77 -16.71 13.29 17.56
N SER A 78 -15.52 13.74 17.15
CA SER A 78 -14.25 13.09 17.44
C SER A 78 -13.53 13.77 18.61
N THR A 79 -13.10 12.99 19.60
CA THR A 79 -12.33 13.49 20.76
C THR A 79 -10.82 13.38 20.53
N SER A 80 -10.38 12.56 19.58
CA SER A 80 -8.98 12.40 19.18
C SER A 80 -8.77 12.51 17.66
N MET A 81 -7.52 12.65 17.24
CA MET A 81 -7.14 12.63 15.82
C MET A 81 -7.45 11.26 15.19
N GLU A 82 -7.22 10.20 15.94
CA GLU A 82 -7.45 8.82 15.55
C GLU A 82 -8.95 8.55 15.31
N ASP A 83 -9.83 9.06 16.18
CA ASP A 83 -11.28 8.97 15.98
C ASP A 83 -11.74 9.77 14.76
N GLY A 84 -11.17 10.98 14.59
CA GLY A 84 -11.47 11.81 13.42
C GLY A 84 -11.06 11.12 12.12
N LEU A 85 -9.88 10.50 12.10
CA LEU A 85 -9.40 9.72 10.95
C LEU A 85 -10.27 8.48 10.71
N ALA A 86 -10.64 7.74 11.76
CA ALA A 86 -11.51 6.58 11.64
C ALA A 86 -12.85 6.96 10.99
N ASN A 87 -13.49 8.03 11.48
CA ASN A 87 -14.74 8.54 10.92
C ASN A 87 -14.58 8.97 9.46
N LYS A 88 -13.46 9.63 9.10
CA LYS A 88 -13.16 9.99 7.71
C LYS A 88 -13.09 8.76 6.82
N VAL A 89 -12.29 7.76 7.22
CA VAL A 89 -12.07 6.55 6.43
C VAL A 89 -13.36 5.75 6.27
N ASP A 90 -14.16 5.62 7.33
CA ASP A 90 -15.47 4.97 7.26
C ASP A 90 -16.42 5.71 6.32
N ALA A 91 -16.52 7.03 6.42
CA ALA A 91 -17.36 7.84 5.53
C ALA A 91 -16.92 7.74 4.05
N LEU A 92 -15.61 7.61 3.79
CA LEU A 92 -15.11 7.37 2.44
C LEU A 92 -15.53 5.98 1.94
N PHE A 93 -15.39 4.97 2.79
CA PHE A 93 -15.74 3.61 2.47
C PHE A 93 -17.24 3.48 2.14
N GLU A 94 -18.10 4.06 2.97
CA GLU A 94 -19.55 4.14 2.75
C GLU A 94 -19.86 4.87 1.44
N ARG A 95 -19.17 5.98 1.13
CA ARG A 95 -19.33 6.66 -0.16
C ARG A 95 -18.96 5.75 -1.34
N VAL A 96 -17.89 4.97 -1.24
CA VAL A 96 -17.54 4.01 -2.30
C VAL A 96 -18.65 2.96 -2.47
N GLN A 97 -19.23 2.47 -1.38
CA GLN A 97 -20.37 1.55 -1.42
C GLN A 97 -21.60 2.18 -2.09
N GLU A 98 -21.91 3.44 -1.75
CA GLU A 98 -23.01 4.21 -2.36
C GLU A 98 -22.81 4.39 -3.88
N ILE A 99 -21.61 4.78 -4.33
CA ILE A 99 -21.32 5.02 -5.74
C ILE A 99 -21.47 3.75 -6.58
N LEU A 100 -21.04 2.61 -6.02
CA LEU A 100 -21.13 1.32 -6.69
C LEU A 100 -22.49 0.64 -6.51
N ASP A 101 -23.34 1.14 -5.60
CA ASP A 101 -24.52 0.45 -5.08
C ASP A 101 -24.21 -0.99 -4.60
N MET A 102 -23.07 -1.15 -3.91
CA MET A 102 -22.54 -2.44 -3.45
C MET A 102 -22.28 -2.42 -1.96
N HIS A 103 -23.02 -3.24 -1.21
CA HIS A 103 -22.97 -3.29 0.26
C HIS A 103 -22.57 -4.68 0.77
N PRO A 104 -21.32 -5.13 0.52
CA PRO A 104 -20.88 -6.46 0.88
C PRO A 104 -20.82 -6.69 2.40
N GLN A 105 -21.23 -7.89 2.83
CA GLN A 105 -20.98 -8.38 4.19
C GLN A 105 -19.56 -8.95 4.23
N MET A 106 -18.59 -8.14 4.68
CA MET A 106 -17.17 -8.51 4.64
C MET A 106 -16.44 -8.20 5.94
N GLY A 107 -15.29 -8.86 6.12
CA GLY A 107 -14.33 -8.50 7.14
C GLY A 107 -13.66 -7.14 6.85
N LYS A 108 -12.89 -6.64 7.81
CA LYS A 108 -12.23 -5.34 7.67
C LYS A 108 -11.12 -5.39 6.61
N VAL A 109 -11.13 -4.45 5.68
CA VAL A 109 -10.06 -4.24 4.69
C VAL A 109 -8.82 -3.68 5.40
N ARG A 110 -7.65 -4.23 5.12
CA ARG A 110 -6.39 -3.75 5.71
C ARG A 110 -5.85 -2.58 4.90
N ILE A 111 -5.44 -1.51 5.56
CA ILE A 111 -4.74 -0.39 4.94
C ILE A 111 -3.33 -0.35 5.54
N LEU A 112 -2.31 -0.62 4.73
CA LEU A 112 -0.91 -0.58 5.13
C LEU A 112 -0.29 0.78 4.75
N LEU A 113 0.03 1.58 5.76
CA LEU A 113 0.64 2.90 5.60
C LEU A 113 2.15 2.77 5.53
N LEU A 114 2.70 3.00 4.34
CA LEU A 114 4.13 3.00 4.08
C LEU A 114 4.66 4.43 4.00
N HIS A 115 5.81 4.66 4.62
CA HIS A 115 6.36 6.00 4.81
C HIS A 115 6.57 6.77 3.51
N ASP A 116 7.08 6.12 2.47
CA ASP A 116 7.35 6.74 1.16
C ASP A 116 7.33 5.75 -0.02
N LYS A 117 7.57 6.28 -1.23
CA LYS A 117 7.70 5.48 -2.46
C LYS A 117 8.77 4.39 -2.39
N LYS A 118 9.84 4.58 -1.61
CA LYS A 118 10.90 3.56 -1.49
C LYS A 118 10.40 2.38 -0.68
N HIS A 119 9.71 2.62 0.43
CA HIS A 119 9.09 1.57 1.24
C HIS A 119 7.99 0.85 0.46
N LEU A 120 7.17 1.61 -0.29
CA LEU A 120 6.17 1.07 -1.20
C LEU A 120 6.81 0.14 -2.26
N ALA A 121 7.88 0.59 -2.91
CA ALA A 121 8.59 -0.22 -3.91
C ALA A 121 9.30 -1.43 -3.31
N ALA A 122 9.86 -1.30 -2.11
CA ALA A 122 10.49 -2.41 -1.39
C ALA A 122 9.47 -3.50 -1.04
N GLU A 123 8.29 -3.11 -0.54
CA GLU A 123 7.21 -4.04 -0.20
C GLU A 123 6.63 -4.70 -1.45
N TYR A 124 6.42 -3.95 -2.53
CA TYR A 124 6.01 -4.50 -3.82
C TYR A 124 7.02 -5.52 -4.36
N HIS A 125 8.32 -5.18 -4.36
CA HIS A 125 9.37 -6.09 -4.79
C HIS A 125 9.48 -7.32 -3.89
N ARG A 126 9.25 -7.17 -2.57
CA ARG A 126 9.23 -8.29 -1.63
C ARG A 126 8.18 -9.33 -2.02
N LEU A 127 6.98 -8.88 -2.38
CA LEU A 127 5.83 -9.70 -2.75
C LEU A 127 5.93 -10.27 -4.17
N PHE A 128 6.24 -9.44 -5.17
CA PHE A 128 6.13 -9.80 -6.59
C PHE A 128 7.47 -10.05 -7.29
N LYS A 129 8.60 -9.78 -6.64
CA LYS A 129 9.96 -9.87 -7.24
C LYS A 129 10.10 -9.05 -8.54
N ALA A 130 9.40 -7.91 -8.60
CA ALA A 130 9.33 -7.03 -9.75
C ALA A 130 9.48 -5.55 -9.34
N PRO A 131 9.92 -4.67 -10.26
CA PRO A 131 9.96 -3.23 -9.99
C PRO A 131 8.55 -2.64 -9.82
N CYS A 132 8.43 -1.65 -8.93
CA CYS A 132 7.17 -0.96 -8.64
C CYS A 132 7.10 0.39 -9.35
N HIS A 133 6.06 0.59 -10.16
CA HIS A 133 5.80 1.85 -10.88
C HIS A 133 4.46 2.51 -10.48
N ILE A 134 3.76 1.95 -9.50
CA ILE A 134 2.43 2.36 -9.07
C ILE A 134 2.47 3.14 -7.75
N ARG A 135 1.47 4.00 -7.52
CA ARG A 135 1.44 4.93 -6.37
C ARG A 135 0.78 4.32 -5.13
N SER A 136 -0.08 3.35 -5.34
CA SER A 136 -0.80 2.50 -4.40
C SER A 136 -1.19 1.23 -5.13
N TRP A 137 -1.64 0.22 -4.40
CA TRP A 137 -2.39 -0.88 -4.97
C TRP A 137 -3.22 -1.60 -3.93
N TYR A 138 -4.30 -2.20 -4.39
CA TYR A 138 -5.03 -3.23 -3.69
C TYR A 138 -4.51 -4.63 -4.04
N LEU A 139 -4.30 -5.46 -3.01
CA LEU A 139 -4.00 -6.88 -3.13
C LEU A 139 -5.17 -7.69 -2.58
N HIS A 140 -5.81 -8.44 -3.47
CA HIS A 140 -6.93 -9.33 -3.14
C HIS A 140 -6.58 -10.35 -2.04
N ILE A 141 -5.40 -10.98 -2.14
CA ILE A 141 -4.92 -11.93 -1.14
C ILE A 141 -4.68 -11.19 0.18
N GLY A 142 -5.63 -11.34 1.10
CA GLY A 142 -5.61 -10.69 2.41
C GLY A 142 -6.18 -9.27 2.41
N SER A 143 -6.93 -8.87 1.38
CA SER A 143 -7.73 -7.64 1.31
C SER A 143 -6.96 -6.41 1.78
N THR A 144 -5.79 -6.16 1.17
CA THR A 144 -4.85 -5.13 1.63
C THR A 144 -4.66 -4.02 0.63
N ILE A 145 -4.88 -2.79 1.06
CA ILE A 145 -4.53 -1.57 0.34
C ILE A 145 -3.16 -1.10 0.82
N TYR A 146 -2.20 -0.99 -0.09
CA TYR A 146 -0.85 -0.48 0.17
C TYR A 146 -0.75 0.97 -0.26
N ILE A 147 -0.36 1.84 0.67
CA ILE A 147 -0.39 3.29 0.47
C ILE A 147 0.94 3.91 0.84
N ASN A 148 1.43 4.80 -0.02
CA ASN A 148 2.51 5.72 0.31
C ASN A 148 1.94 7.02 0.93
N CYS A 149 2.26 7.29 2.19
CA CYS A 149 1.76 8.46 2.93
C CYS A 149 2.18 9.81 2.33
N LYS A 150 3.24 9.88 1.52
CA LYS A 150 3.74 11.14 0.91
C LYS A 150 3.05 11.53 -0.40
N ASP A 151 2.32 10.62 -1.05
CA ASP A 151 1.72 10.87 -2.39
C ASP A 151 0.27 10.35 -2.50
N VAL A 152 -0.34 9.95 -1.37
CA VAL A 152 -1.74 9.54 -1.37
C VAL A 152 -2.64 10.75 -1.42
N ARG A 153 -3.75 10.62 -2.14
CA ARG A 153 -4.86 11.57 -2.20
C ARG A 153 -6.15 10.80 -2.02
N VAL A 154 -7.22 11.46 -1.56
CA VAL A 154 -8.50 10.80 -1.29
C VAL A 154 -9.02 9.98 -2.49
N GLY A 155 -8.90 10.48 -3.72
CA GLY A 155 -9.33 9.76 -4.92
C GLY A 155 -8.57 8.45 -5.14
N ILE A 156 -7.28 8.42 -4.84
CA ILE A 156 -6.47 7.20 -4.90
C ILE A 156 -6.95 6.18 -3.87
N LEU A 157 -7.21 6.61 -2.63
CA LEU A 157 -7.75 5.72 -1.61
C LEU A 157 -9.14 5.18 -1.99
N ALA A 158 -10.01 6.04 -2.52
CA ALA A 158 -11.34 5.67 -2.99
C ALA A 158 -11.28 4.64 -4.12
N HIS A 159 -10.36 4.84 -5.07
CA HIS A 159 -10.09 3.90 -6.16
C HIS A 159 -9.74 2.51 -5.60
N GLU A 160 -8.78 2.41 -4.67
CA GLU A 160 -8.40 1.11 -4.09
C GLU A 160 -9.50 0.49 -3.23
N MET A 161 -10.32 1.31 -2.55
CA MET A 161 -11.52 0.85 -1.86
C MET A 161 -12.57 0.31 -2.85
N GLY A 162 -12.66 0.87 -4.07
CA GLY A 162 -13.53 0.36 -5.13
C GLY A 162 -13.17 -1.06 -5.54
N HIS A 163 -11.88 -1.36 -5.68
CA HIS A 163 -11.39 -2.72 -5.88
C HIS A 163 -11.81 -3.63 -4.72
N ALA A 164 -11.63 -3.18 -3.47
CA ALA A 164 -11.99 -3.98 -2.30
C ALA A 164 -13.50 -4.24 -2.20
N VAL A 165 -14.36 -3.23 -2.40
CA VAL A 165 -15.82 -3.34 -2.32
C VAL A 165 -16.34 -4.29 -3.40
N SER A 166 -15.95 -4.07 -4.66
CA SER A 166 -16.44 -4.87 -5.77
C SER A 166 -16.00 -6.33 -5.68
N GLU A 167 -14.77 -6.60 -5.21
CA GLU A 167 -14.30 -7.96 -5.03
C GLU A 167 -15.06 -8.71 -3.92
N HIS A 168 -15.36 -8.07 -2.78
CA HIS A 168 -16.10 -8.74 -1.70
C HIS A 168 -17.60 -8.81 -1.97
N PHE A 169 -18.13 -8.00 -2.89
CA PHE A 169 -19.54 -8.05 -3.29
C PHE A 169 -19.82 -9.21 -4.25
N LEU A 170 -18.88 -9.51 -5.13
CA LEU A 170 -19.04 -10.56 -6.12
C LEU A 170 -18.61 -11.93 -5.59
N VAL A 171 -19.30 -12.98 -6.04
CA VAL A 171 -18.94 -14.37 -5.72
C VAL A 171 -17.58 -14.76 -6.31
N PHE A 172 -17.22 -14.15 -7.45
CA PHE A 172 -15.95 -14.37 -8.13
C PHE A 172 -15.27 -13.02 -8.36
N SER A 173 -13.94 -12.98 -8.20
CA SER A 173 -13.18 -11.77 -8.47
C SER A 173 -13.45 -11.28 -9.90
N PRO A 174 -13.78 -9.99 -10.07
CA PRO A 174 -14.09 -9.45 -11.39
C PRO A 174 -12.86 -9.53 -12.31
N PRO A 175 -13.05 -9.66 -13.64
CA PRO A 175 -11.97 -9.49 -14.58
C PRO A 175 -11.27 -8.15 -14.37
N ARG A 176 -9.94 -8.13 -14.47
CA ARG A 176 -9.11 -6.95 -14.16
C ARG A 176 -9.61 -5.66 -14.80
N VAL A 177 -10.04 -5.71 -16.06
CA VAL A 177 -10.56 -4.53 -16.77
C VAL A 177 -11.84 -4.00 -16.14
N SER A 178 -12.77 -4.88 -15.76
CA SER A 178 -14.03 -4.48 -15.11
C SER A 178 -13.78 -3.88 -13.73
N ALA A 179 -12.87 -4.49 -12.94
CA ALA A 179 -12.47 -3.98 -11.64
C ALA A 179 -11.91 -2.55 -11.76
N GLU A 180 -11.02 -2.33 -12.73
CA GLU A 180 -10.44 -1.01 -12.99
C GLU A 180 -11.49 0.01 -13.44
N VAL A 181 -12.42 -0.38 -14.31
CA VAL A 181 -13.51 0.52 -14.76
C VAL A 181 -14.35 0.99 -13.57
N TRP A 182 -14.69 0.11 -12.64
CA TRP A 182 -15.45 0.50 -11.44
C TRP A 182 -14.65 1.39 -10.50
N SER A 183 -13.36 1.08 -10.28
CA SER A 183 -12.50 1.89 -9.41
C SER A 183 -12.23 3.29 -10.00
N VAL A 184 -12.07 3.40 -11.32
CA VAL A 184 -12.02 4.69 -12.04
C VAL A 184 -13.36 5.41 -11.95
N TYR A 185 -14.49 4.71 -12.08
CA TYR A 185 -15.82 5.29 -11.93
C TYR A 185 -16.01 5.89 -10.52
N VAL A 186 -15.58 5.16 -9.47
CA VAL A 186 -15.58 5.64 -8.09
C VAL A 186 -14.75 6.90 -7.92
N GLU A 187 -13.52 6.92 -8.45
CA GLU A 187 -12.66 8.11 -8.36
C GLU A 187 -13.29 9.32 -9.05
N ALA A 188 -13.92 9.12 -10.21
CA ALA A 188 -14.56 10.18 -10.99
C ALA A 188 -15.80 10.78 -10.31
N HIS A 189 -16.64 9.96 -9.65
CA HIS A 189 -17.92 10.37 -9.05
C HIS A 189 -17.82 10.59 -7.53
N LEU A 190 -16.60 10.61 -6.98
CA LEU A 190 -16.35 10.71 -5.54
C LEU A 190 -17.04 11.93 -4.91
N PHE A 191 -17.07 13.04 -5.64
CA PHE A 191 -17.56 14.34 -5.18
C PHE A 191 -18.90 14.75 -5.80
N ASP A 192 -19.56 13.84 -6.52
CA ASP A 192 -20.89 14.10 -7.07
C ASP A 192 -21.96 14.02 -5.97
N ASP A 193 -23.09 14.69 -6.18
CA ASP A 193 -24.21 14.75 -5.23
C ASP A 193 -25.09 13.49 -5.24
#